data_AF-A0A529QSI5-F1
#
_entry.id   AF-A0A529QSI5-F1
#
_cell.length_a   1.000
_cell.length_b   1.000
_cell.length_c   1.000
_cell.angle_alpha   90.00
_cell.angle_beta   90.00
_cell.angle_gamma   90.00
#
_symmetry.space_group_name_H-M   'P 1'
#
loop_
_entity.id
_entity.type
_entity.pdbx_description
1 polymer ?
#
loop_
_entity_poly.entity_id
_entity_poly.type
_entity_poly.pdbx_seq_one_letter_code
_entity_poly.pdbx_strand_id
1 'polypeptide(L)'
;MAKSARNGNTRKAKTSSREGAQQPAPFPLIGIGASAGGIAALQKFFPEVPSDSGFAYVVIQHLDAEHESVLASIIQRSTAIETQTAAEGMEIEPDKIYVTPPGVSVTMGDQ
;
A
#
# COMPACT_ATOMS: atom_id res chain seq x y z
N MET A 1 52.36 7.42 -49.35
CA MET A 1 51.96 6.81 -48.06
C MET A 1 50.47 7.07 -47.85
N ALA A 2 49.69 5.99 -47.69
CA ALA A 2 48.39 5.79 -47.00
C ALA A 2 47.37 6.96 -46.89
N LYS A 3 46.03 6.82 -46.92
CA LYS A 3 45.01 5.75 -46.97
C LYS A 3 43.67 6.53 -47.05
N SER A 4 42.73 6.16 -47.92
CA SER A 4 41.49 5.43 -47.60
C SER A 4 40.47 6.11 -46.66
N ALA A 5 39.35 6.54 -47.26
CA ALA A 5 37.95 6.30 -46.89
C ALA A 5 37.45 6.50 -45.44
N ARG A 6 36.30 7.18 -45.28
CA ARG A 6 34.99 6.52 -45.06
C ARG A 6 33.84 7.49 -44.77
N ASN A 7 32.71 7.16 -45.41
CA ASN A 7 31.35 7.63 -45.17
C ASN A 7 30.87 7.20 -43.77
N GLY A 8 30.42 8.15 -42.95
CA GLY A 8 29.95 7.92 -41.59
C GLY A 8 28.45 7.67 -41.54
N ASN A 9 28.01 6.43 -41.77
CA ASN A 9 26.67 5.98 -41.41
C ASN A 9 26.72 5.36 -40.01
N THR A 10 26.16 6.02 -39.00
CA THR A 10 25.92 5.41 -37.67
C THR A 10 24.52 5.74 -37.15
N ARG A 11 23.59 4.87 -37.56
CA ARG A 11 22.52 4.23 -36.77
C ARG A 11 22.01 5.02 -35.55
N LYS A 12 20.82 5.61 -35.74
CA LYS A 12 19.89 6.02 -34.69
C LYS A 12 19.65 4.85 -33.73
N ALA A 13 20.20 4.93 -32.52
CA ALA A 13 19.93 3.96 -31.46
C ALA A 13 18.46 4.09 -31.04
N LYS A 14 17.69 3.06 -31.35
CA LYS A 14 16.31 2.87 -30.92
C LYS A 14 16.39 2.29 -29.50
N THR A 15 16.43 3.12 -28.48
CA THR A 15 16.33 2.66 -27.09
C THR A 15 14.88 2.25 -26.85
N SER A 16 14.62 0.98 -27.14
CA SER A 16 13.45 0.25 -26.66
C SER A 16 13.77 -0.25 -25.25
N SER A 17 13.39 0.52 -24.24
CA SER A 17 13.19 -0.01 -22.89
C SER A 17 11.69 -0.03 -22.68
N ARG A 18 11.09 -1.19 -22.94
CA ARG A 18 9.83 -1.56 -22.30
C ARG A 18 10.16 -1.62 -20.82
N GLU A 19 9.72 -0.63 -20.05
CA GLU A 19 9.49 -0.82 -18.63
C GLU A 19 8.43 -1.91 -18.52
N GLY A 20 8.88 -3.16 -18.40
CA GLY A 20 8.03 -4.19 -17.84
C GLY A 20 7.73 -3.72 -16.42
N ALA A 21 6.46 -3.48 -16.11
CA ALA A 21 6.01 -3.21 -14.76
C ALA A 21 6.58 -4.33 -13.87
N GLN A 22 7.63 -4.01 -13.12
CA GLN A 22 8.27 -4.95 -12.23
C GLN A 22 7.24 -5.20 -11.13
N GLN A 23 6.71 -6.42 -11.06
CA GLN A 23 5.77 -6.78 -10.01
C GLN A 23 6.39 -6.39 -8.66
N PRO A 24 5.63 -5.69 -7.79
CA PRO A 24 6.15 -5.27 -6.50
C PRO A 24 6.68 -6.50 -5.76
N ALA A 25 7.83 -6.33 -5.08
CA ALA A 25 8.39 -7.40 -4.27
C ALA A 25 7.35 -7.85 -3.23
N PRO A 26 7.27 -9.15 -2.91
CA PRO A 26 6.33 -9.62 -1.90
C PRO A 26 6.61 -8.93 -0.57
N PHE A 27 5.54 -8.46 0.09
CA PHE A 27 5.62 -7.78 1.38
C PHE A 27 4.70 -8.45 2.41
N PRO A 28 5.03 -8.39 3.71
CA PRO A 28 4.15 -8.90 4.76
C PRO A 28 2.87 -8.08 4.89
N LEU A 29 1.76 -8.81 5.04
CA LEU A 29 0.45 -8.25 5.33
C LEU A 29 0.02 -8.64 6.75
N ILE A 30 -0.36 -7.64 7.54
CA ILE A 30 -0.73 -7.81 8.95
C ILE A 30 -2.22 -7.52 9.14
N GLY A 31 -3.00 -8.55 9.45
CA GLY A 31 -4.40 -8.40 9.85
C GLY A 31 -4.53 -8.16 11.36
N ILE A 32 -5.26 -7.10 11.75
CA ILE A 32 -5.49 -6.74 13.16
C ILE A 32 -6.99 -6.73 13.44
N GLY A 33 -7.46 -7.65 14.28
CA GLY A 33 -8.85 -7.69 14.75
C GLY A 33 -9.04 -6.95 16.07
N ALA A 34 -10.09 -6.14 16.17
CA ALA A 34 -10.37 -5.31 17.34
C ALA A 34 -11.89 -5.14 17.60
N SER A 35 -12.26 -4.84 18.86
CA SER A 35 -13.65 -4.65 19.31
C SER A 35 -13.69 -3.58 20.42
N ALA A 36 -14.37 -3.82 21.54
CA ALA A 36 -14.41 -2.89 22.67
C ALA A 36 -13.00 -2.54 23.19
N GLY A 37 -12.70 -1.24 23.28
CA GLY A 37 -11.39 -0.73 23.73
C GLY A 37 -10.26 -0.87 22.72
N GLY A 38 -10.48 -1.52 21.56
CA GLY A 38 -9.46 -1.77 20.55
C GLY A 38 -8.89 -0.51 19.91
N ILE A 39 -9.73 0.52 19.71
CA ILE A 39 -9.32 1.82 19.15
C ILE A 39 -8.20 2.45 19.99
N ALA A 40 -8.33 2.47 21.31
CA ALA A 40 -7.31 3.04 22.19
C ALA A 40 -6.00 2.23 22.16
N ALA A 41 -6.08 0.93 21.88
CA ALA A 41 -4.89 0.08 21.70
C ALA A 41 -4.21 0.40 20.36
N LEU A 42 -4.98 0.52 19.27
CA LEU A 42 -4.47 0.88 17.94
C LEU A 42 -3.78 2.26 17.95
N GLN A 43 -4.35 3.24 18.67
CA GLN A 43 -3.77 4.57 18.84
C GLN A 43 -2.46 4.57 19.64
N LYS A 44 -2.17 3.52 20.41
CA LYS A 44 -0.89 3.33 21.10
C LYS A 44 0.08 2.47 20.30
N PHE A 45 -0.43 1.62 19.42
CA PHE A 45 0.36 0.71 18.60
C PHE A 45 0.98 1.43 17.40
N PHE A 46 0.17 2.08 16.57
CA PHE A 46 0.64 2.67 15.31
C PHE A 46 1.63 3.86 15.42
N PRO A 47 1.69 4.64 16.52
CA PRO A 47 2.78 5.61 16.71
C PRO A 47 4.17 4.97 16.79
N GLU A 48 4.26 3.71 17.23
CA GLU A 48 5.52 2.99 17.44
C GLU A 48 5.96 2.22 16.19
N VAL A 49 5.16 2.24 15.12
CA VAL A 49 5.44 1.57 13.85
C VAL A 49 6.16 2.54 12.90
N PRO A 50 7.35 2.20 12.38
CA PRO A 50 8.02 3.00 11.36
C PRO A 50 7.16 3.10 10.09
N SER A 51 7.14 4.29 9.46
CA SER A 51 6.33 4.51 8.26
C SER A 51 6.87 3.85 6.99
N ASP A 52 8.07 3.31 7.04
CA ASP A 52 8.79 2.60 5.98
C ASP A 52 9.10 1.16 6.39
N SER A 53 8.23 0.55 7.21
CA SER A 53 8.42 -0.82 7.70
C SER A 53 8.36 -1.89 6.60
N GLY A 54 7.86 -1.53 5.41
CA GLY A 54 7.61 -2.44 4.30
C GLY A 54 6.41 -3.35 4.55
N PHE A 55 5.51 -2.98 5.46
CA PHE A 55 4.36 -3.80 5.86
C PHE A 55 3.06 -3.11 5.46
N ALA A 56 2.09 -3.90 5.02
CA ALA A 56 0.71 -3.44 4.88
C ALA A 56 -0.11 -3.90 6.08
N TYR A 57 -1.04 -3.07 6.53
CA TYR A 57 -1.90 -3.35 7.68
C TYR A 57 -3.38 -3.34 7.28
N VAL A 58 -4.14 -4.35 7.70
CA VAL A 58 -5.59 -4.36 7.57
C VAL A 58 -6.23 -4.45 8.94
N VAL A 59 -6.96 -3.41 9.33
CA VAL A 59 -7.59 -3.26 10.63
C VAL A 59 -9.08 -3.57 10.51
N ILE A 60 -9.49 -4.65 11.15
CA ILE A 60 -10.87 -5.12 11.23
C ILE A 60 -11.39 -4.78 12.62
N GLN A 61 -12.16 -3.71 12.70
CA GLN A 61 -12.78 -3.26 13.94
C GLN A 61 -14.28 -3.55 13.86
N HIS A 62 -14.82 -4.27 14.85
CA HIS A 62 -16.27 -4.34 15.01
C HIS A 62 -16.79 -2.94 15.36
N LEU A 63 -17.43 -2.29 14.39
CA LEU A 63 -18.09 -1.00 14.51
C LEU A 63 -19.59 -1.19 14.28
N ASP A 64 -20.39 -0.34 14.94
CA ASP A 64 -21.81 -0.22 14.63
C ASP A 64 -21.99 0.29 13.19
N ALA A 65 -22.91 -0.31 12.44
CA ALA A 65 -23.12 -0.08 11.01
C ALA A 65 -23.77 1.27 10.70
N GLU A 66 -24.37 1.93 11.70
CA GLU A 66 -25.20 3.13 11.50
C GLU A 66 -24.42 4.44 11.30
N HIS A 67 -23.08 4.43 11.39
CA HIS A 67 -22.27 5.65 11.28
C HIS A 67 -21.14 5.48 10.25
N GLU A 68 -20.84 6.56 9.50
CA GLU A 68 -19.61 6.62 8.72
C GLU A 68 -18.42 6.28 9.61
N SER A 69 -17.59 5.33 9.16
CA SER A 69 -16.44 4.90 9.93
C SER A 69 -15.41 6.02 9.97
N VAL A 70 -15.38 6.74 11.10
CA VAL A 70 -14.34 7.72 11.43
C VAL A 70 -13.02 7.06 11.85
N LEU A 71 -12.94 5.72 11.79
CA LEU A 71 -11.78 4.95 12.26
C LEU A 71 -10.49 5.30 11.51
N ALA A 72 -10.58 5.44 10.18
CA ALA A 72 -9.43 5.85 9.37
C ALA A 72 -8.87 7.19 9.89
N SER A 73 -9.74 8.17 10.08
CA SER A 73 -9.39 9.50 10.62
C SER A 73 -8.86 9.45 12.05
N ILE A 74 -9.37 8.54 12.90
CA ILE A 74 -8.90 8.36 14.27
C ILE A 74 -7.47 7.82 14.28
N ILE A 75 -7.20 6.78 13.49
CA ILE A 75 -5.88 6.15 13.39
C ILE A 75 -4.89 7.10 12.71
N GLN A 76 -5.27 7.75 11.61
CA GLN A 76 -4.43 8.69 10.87
C GLN A 76 -3.88 9.81 11.76
N ARG A 77 -4.66 10.28 12.75
CA ARG A 77 -4.19 11.31 13.71
C ARG A 77 -3.10 10.82 14.66
N SER A 78 -2.92 9.51 14.80
CA SER A 78 -1.96 8.90 15.71
C SER A 78 -0.70 8.37 15.02
N THR A 79 -0.64 8.37 13.69
CA THR A 79 0.50 7.79 12.96
C THR A 79 0.84 8.60 11.70
N ALA A 80 2.10 8.49 11.27
CA ALA A 80 2.56 9.04 9.99
C ALA A 80 2.23 8.13 8.80
N ILE A 81 1.81 6.89 9.05
CA ILE A 81 1.44 5.92 8.02
C ILE A 81 0.13 6.36 7.36
N GLU A 82 0.08 6.31 6.03
CA GLU A 82 -1.14 6.63 5.28
C GLU A 82 -2.24 5.63 5.64
N THR A 83 -3.39 6.16 6.09
CA THR A 83 -4.52 5.37 6.57
C THR A 83 -5.76 5.70 5.75
N GLN A 84 -6.39 4.68 5.18
CA GLN A 84 -7.60 4.82 4.36
C GLN A 84 -8.60 3.70 4.63
N THR A 85 -9.87 3.94 4.31
CA THR A 85 -10.89 2.89 4.33
C THR A 85 -10.70 1.98 3.11
N ALA A 86 -10.70 0.67 3.33
CA ALA A 86 -10.62 -0.31 2.26
C ALA A 86 -11.84 -0.20 1.34
N ALA A 87 -11.62 -0.31 0.03
CA ALA A 87 -12.68 -0.37 -0.97
C ALA A 87 -12.57 -1.63 -1.82
N GLU A 88 -13.66 -1.99 -2.50
CA GLU A 88 -13.67 -3.14 -3.40
C GLU A 88 -12.67 -2.98 -4.54
N GLY A 89 -11.92 -4.04 -4.84
CA GLY A 89 -10.90 -4.06 -5.90
C GLY A 89 -9.67 -3.20 -5.61
N MET A 90 -9.53 -2.67 -4.40
CA MET A 90 -8.36 -1.89 -4.00
C MET A 90 -7.11 -2.78 -3.92
N GLU A 91 -6.05 -2.34 -4.60
CA GLU A 91 -4.73 -2.96 -4.47
C GLU A 91 -4.12 -2.62 -3.11
N ILE A 92 -3.53 -3.62 -2.47
CA ILE A 92 -2.83 -3.45 -1.20
C ILE A 92 -1.37 -3.10 -1.51
N GLU A 93 -0.90 -2.02 -0.89
CA GLU A 93 0.47 -1.52 -1.01
C GLU A 93 1.15 -1.59 0.37
N PRO A 94 2.48 -1.81 0.43
CA PRO A 94 3.22 -1.70 1.68
C PRO A 94 3.17 -0.27 2.21
N ASP A 95 3.47 -0.12 3.50
CA ASP A 95 3.54 1.17 4.21
C ASP A 95 2.20 1.91 4.28
N LYS A 96 1.10 1.14 4.28
CA LYS A 96 -0.27 1.63 4.37
C LYS A 96 -1.11 0.88 5.38
N ILE A 97 -2.10 1.59 5.94
CA ILE A 97 -3.13 1.04 6.81
C ILE A 97 -4.49 1.13 6.11
N TYR A 98 -5.14 -0.01 6.01
CA TYR A 98 -6.49 -0.15 5.47
C TYR A 98 -7.45 -0.51 6.60
N VAL A 99 -8.47 0.31 6.83
CA VAL A 99 -9.52 0.00 7.81
C VAL A 99 -10.75 -0.58 7.12
N THR A 100 -11.37 -1.58 7.72
CA THR A 100 -12.62 -2.14 7.17
C THR A 100 -13.75 -1.12 7.23
N PRO A 101 -14.60 -1.02 6.19
CA PRO A 101 -15.86 -0.30 6.30
C PRO A 101 -16.74 -0.93 7.39
N PRO A 102 -17.69 -0.18 7.97
CA PRO A 102 -18.60 -0.72 8.96
C PRO A 102 -19.62 -1.66 8.30
N GLY A 103 -20.00 -2.74 8.99
CA GLY A 103 -21.06 -3.65 8.53
C GLY A 103 -20.73 -4.54 7.33
N VAL A 104 -19.47 -4.61 6.88
CA VAL A 104 -19.06 -5.46 5.76
C VAL A 104 -17.94 -6.43 6.14
N SER A 105 -17.93 -7.59 5.49
CA SER A 105 -16.81 -8.51 5.53
C SER A 105 -15.79 -8.11 4.46
N VAL A 106 -14.50 -8.11 4.81
CA VAL A 106 -13.41 -7.92 3.85
C VAL A 106 -12.78 -9.27 3.55
N THR A 107 -12.55 -9.54 2.27
CA THR A 107 -11.86 -10.72 1.78
C THR A 107 -10.62 -10.30 1.00
N MET A 108 -9.64 -11.19 0.94
CA MET A 108 -8.48 -11.05 0.08
C MET A 108 -8.48 -12.18 -0.93
N GLY A 109 -8.18 -11.82 -2.17
CA GLY A 109 -8.00 -12.78 -3.25
C GLY A 109 -6.64 -12.54 -3.89
N ASP A 110 -5.96 -13.64 -4.19
CA ASP A 110 -4.83 -13.63 -5.11
C ASP A 110 -5.41 -13.49 -6.53
N GLN A 111 -4.96 -12.49 -7.29
CA GLN A 111 -5.33 -12.32 -8.71
C GLN A 111 -4.65 -13.39 -9.58
#